data_AF-A0A1V1P4Q0-F1
#
_entry.id   AF-A0A1V1P4Q0-F1
#
_cell.length_a   1.000
_cell.length_b   1.000
_cell.length_c   1.000
_cell.angle_alpha   90.00
_cell.angle_beta   90.00
_cell.angle_gamma   90.00
#
_symmetry.space_group_name_H-M   'P 1'
#
loop_
_entity.id
_entity.type
_entity.pdbx_description
1 polymer ?
#
loop_
_entity_poly.entity_id
_entity_poly.type
_entity_poly.pdbx_seq_one_letter_code
_entity_poly.pdbx_strand_id
1 'polypeptide(L)'
;MQILINHSTYTLAQYYHGVKNGGFEFIRRFFDYPKCLICGAYHCYKFLGFYFRPVFDEHGTFFKDFPIARFECLRKGSNLTVPHKTFSLLPYQLIPYCKYSIPFIFKILEMKYINNKSTMKIQELLSKYEDANGYIDLAQSTLFKFKNLIEATINKLLAFEYYPELIKNMLCLKTDNERITYFIKFALSFTCFKLSFKIRGPCTLGYDFFSIGGGHIKNSHFLFGTPSQFRF
;
A
#
# COMPACT_ATOMS: atom_id res chain seq x y z
N MET A 1 10.63 -10.72 -1.60
CA MET A 1 9.60 -10.47 -0.57
C MET A 1 9.40 -8.97 -0.39
N GLN A 2 8.18 -8.47 -0.45
CA GLN A 2 7.87 -7.10 -0.04
C GLN A 2 7.25 -7.12 1.35
N ILE A 3 7.61 -6.12 2.17
CA ILE A 3 7.19 -6.01 3.56
C ILE A 3 6.65 -4.59 3.76
N LEU A 4 5.44 -4.48 4.29
CA LEU A 4 4.90 -3.18 4.67
C LEU A 4 5.61 -2.66 5.90
N ILE A 5 6.06 -1.42 5.80
CA ILE A 5 6.62 -0.66 6.90
C ILE A 5 5.63 0.45 7.27
N ASN A 6 5.25 0.48 8.55
CA ASN A 6 4.41 1.55 9.06
C ASN A 6 5.27 2.73 9.45
N HIS A 7 5.04 3.84 8.76
CA HIS A 7 5.62 5.15 9.05
C HIS A 7 4.50 6.13 9.30
N SER A 8 3.78 5.90 10.40
CA SER A 8 2.60 6.66 10.84
C SER A 8 2.78 8.18 10.91
N THR A 9 4.02 8.67 10.78
CA THR A 9 4.39 10.07 10.87
C THR A 9 4.85 10.71 9.56
N TYR A 10 4.99 9.96 8.46
CA TYR A 10 5.57 10.49 7.22
C TYR A 10 4.66 10.31 6.00
N THR A 11 4.42 11.40 5.27
CA THR A 11 3.84 11.34 3.91
C THR A 11 4.85 10.74 2.92
N LEU A 12 4.38 10.36 1.73
CA LEU A 12 5.27 9.87 0.68
C LEU A 12 6.32 10.90 0.26
N ALA A 13 5.94 12.18 0.20
CA ALA A 13 6.86 13.28 -0.06
C ALA A 13 7.93 13.40 1.04
N GLN A 14 7.55 13.34 2.32
CA GLN A 14 8.52 13.41 3.41
C GLN A 14 9.46 12.19 3.42
N TYR A 15 8.94 11.00 3.13
CA TYR A 15 9.78 9.82 2.93
C TYR A 15 10.78 10.02 1.78
N TYR A 16 10.31 10.51 0.63
CA TYR A 16 11.14 10.77 -0.54
C TYR A 16 12.29 11.73 -0.23
N HIS A 17 11.99 12.89 0.36
CA HIS A 17 13.00 13.88 0.74
C HIS A 17 13.94 13.36 1.84
N GLY A 18 13.41 12.61 2.81
CA GLY A 18 14.22 11.99 3.84
C GLY A 18 15.23 10.99 3.29
N VAL A 19 14.84 10.15 2.33
CA VAL A 19 15.77 9.22 1.66
C VAL A 19 16.77 9.99 0.78
N LYS A 20 16.33 11.00 0.05
CA LYS A 20 17.24 11.83 -0.78
C LYS A 20 18.33 12.50 0.05
N ASN A 21 17.99 12.99 1.25
CA ASN A 21 18.93 13.74 2.09
C ASN A 21 19.75 12.83 3.03
N GLY A 22 19.15 11.75 3.55
CA GLY A 22 19.76 10.91 4.59
C GLY A 22 20.09 9.47 4.15
N GLY A 23 19.71 9.06 2.95
CA GLY A 23 20.02 7.75 2.40
C GLY A 23 19.64 6.59 3.33
N PHE A 24 20.60 5.71 3.58
CA PHE A 24 20.40 4.56 4.46
C PHE A 24 20.16 4.95 5.93
N GLU A 25 20.79 6.01 6.45
CA GLU A 25 20.59 6.43 7.84
C GLU A 25 19.15 6.91 8.10
N PHE A 26 18.50 7.49 7.09
CA PHE A 26 17.07 7.77 7.17
C PHE A 26 16.25 6.48 7.26
N ILE A 27 16.58 5.47 6.43
CA ILE A 27 15.92 4.15 6.45
C ILE A 27 16.12 3.42 7.78
N ARG A 28 17.30 3.53 8.39
CA ARG A 28 17.61 2.83 9.65
C ARG A 28 16.66 3.22 10.79
N ARG A 29 16.14 4.46 10.79
CA ARG A 29 15.11 4.93 11.75
C ARG A 29 13.81 4.14 11.71
N PHE A 30 13.54 3.50 10.58
CA PHE A 30 12.34 2.73 10.30
C PHE A 30 12.54 1.23 10.45
N PHE A 31 13.80 0.82 10.35
CA PHE A 31 14.18 -0.56 10.18
C PHE A 31 15.56 -0.78 10.78
N ASP A 32 15.62 -0.70 12.11
CA ASP A 32 16.73 -1.22 12.92
C ASP A 32 16.28 -2.53 13.59
N TYR A 33 15.87 -3.48 12.75
CA TYR A 33 15.43 -4.78 13.24
C TYR A 33 16.68 -5.65 13.40
N PRO A 34 17.00 -6.14 14.60
CA PRO A 34 18.23 -6.92 14.81
C PRO A 34 18.15 -8.29 14.12
N LYS A 35 16.94 -8.78 13.84
CA LYS A 35 16.66 -10.05 13.16
C LYS A 35 16.40 -9.84 11.66
N CYS A 36 16.70 -10.85 10.85
CA CYS A 36 16.33 -10.85 9.44
C CYS A 36 14.84 -11.17 9.28
N LEU A 37 14.12 -10.39 8.47
CA LEU A 37 12.69 -10.58 8.24
C LEU A 37 12.35 -11.82 7.39
N ILE A 38 13.36 -12.46 6.76
CA ILE A 38 13.20 -13.69 5.98
C ILE A 38 13.49 -14.94 6.81
N CYS A 39 14.54 -14.94 7.65
CA CYS A 39 15.02 -16.15 8.32
C CYS A 39 15.10 -16.06 9.85
N GLY A 40 14.73 -14.92 10.44
CA GLY A 40 14.72 -14.69 11.89
C GLY A 40 16.08 -14.55 12.57
N ALA A 41 17.19 -14.86 11.90
CA ALA A 41 18.53 -14.78 12.49
C ALA A 41 19.00 -13.34 12.71
N TYR A 42 19.76 -13.14 13.79
CA TYR A 42 20.37 -11.86 14.12
C TYR A 42 21.47 -11.47 13.12
N HIS A 43 21.57 -10.18 12.78
CA HIS A 43 22.59 -9.62 11.88
C HIS A 43 22.74 -10.43 10.57
N CYS A 44 21.60 -10.86 10.03
CA CYS A 44 21.50 -11.78 8.90
C CYS A 44 20.92 -11.08 7.65
N TYR A 45 21.13 -9.78 7.53
CA TYR A 45 20.83 -9.09 6.29
C TYR A 45 21.87 -8.03 5.95
N LYS A 46 21.98 -7.75 4.66
CA LYS A 46 22.83 -6.71 4.09
C LYS A 46 21.96 -5.72 3.31
N PHE A 47 22.17 -4.43 3.51
CA PHE A 47 21.53 -3.41 2.68
C PHE A 47 22.11 -3.44 1.25
N LEU A 48 21.23 -3.51 0.25
CA LEU A 48 21.60 -3.57 -1.17
C LEU A 48 21.48 -2.22 -1.88
N GLY A 49 20.99 -1.18 -1.19
CA GLY A 49 20.62 0.08 -1.81
C GLY A 49 19.11 0.20 -2.06
N PHE A 50 18.75 1.03 -3.03
CA PHE A 50 17.38 1.31 -3.40
C PHE A 50 17.09 0.81 -4.81
N TYR A 51 15.87 0.33 -5.05
CA TYR A 51 15.33 0.39 -6.41
C TYR A 51 14.39 1.57 -6.51
N PHE A 52 14.25 2.10 -7.73
CA PHE A 52 13.44 3.28 -7.99
C PHE A 52 12.21 2.89 -8.81
N ARG A 53 11.08 3.55 -8.55
CA ARG A 53 9.86 3.38 -9.33
C ARG A 53 9.04 4.66 -9.39
N PRO A 54 8.23 4.84 -10.44
CA PRO A 54 7.27 5.93 -10.50
C PRO A 54 6.20 5.81 -9.40
N VAL A 55 5.89 6.91 -8.75
CA VAL A 55 4.84 7.01 -7.70
C VAL A 55 4.03 8.30 -7.86
N PHE A 56 2.71 8.20 -7.75
CA PHE A 56 1.78 9.30 -7.50
C PHE A 56 1.32 9.27 -6.04
N ASP A 57 1.53 10.37 -5.33
CA ASP A 57 1.07 10.54 -3.95
C ASP A 57 -0.41 10.99 -3.85
N GLU A 58 -0.89 11.23 -2.63
CA GLU A 58 -2.24 11.72 -2.32
C GLU A 58 -2.62 13.05 -2.99
N HIS A 59 -1.62 13.89 -3.30
CA HIS A 59 -1.78 15.20 -3.90
C HIS A 59 -1.68 15.15 -5.43
N GLY A 60 -1.34 13.99 -6.00
CA GLY A 60 -1.08 13.86 -7.43
C GLY A 60 0.35 14.24 -7.81
N THR A 61 1.25 14.44 -6.83
CA THR A 61 2.67 14.69 -7.11
C THR A 61 3.29 13.46 -7.75
N PHE A 62 3.94 13.65 -8.90
CA PHE A 62 4.67 12.59 -9.58
C PHE A 62 6.12 12.52 -9.13
N PHE A 63 6.50 11.39 -8.56
CA PHE A 63 7.89 11.05 -8.26
C PHE A 63 8.37 10.06 -9.31
N LYS A 64 9.20 10.51 -10.26
CA LYS A 64 9.77 9.64 -11.30
C LYS A 64 10.58 8.48 -10.71
N ASP A 65 11.47 8.80 -9.77
CA ASP A 65 12.40 7.87 -9.14
C ASP A 65 12.16 7.77 -7.63
N PHE A 66 11.01 7.23 -7.23
CA PHE A 66 10.70 7.03 -5.81
C PHE A 66 11.52 5.86 -5.25
N PRO A 67 12.36 6.07 -4.22
CA PRO A 67 13.27 5.05 -3.72
C PRO A 67 12.55 4.02 -2.85
N ILE A 68 12.91 2.75 -2.97
CA ILE A 68 12.43 1.66 -2.12
C ILE A 68 13.62 0.84 -1.64
N ALA A 69 13.82 0.79 -0.32
CA ALA A 69 14.96 0.13 0.30
C ALA A 69 14.95 -1.39 0.05
N ARG A 70 16.12 -1.96 -0.28
CA ARG A 70 16.32 -3.39 -0.52
C ARG A 70 17.37 -3.97 0.40
N PHE A 71 17.11 -5.21 0.80
CA PHE A 71 17.99 -5.98 1.66
C PHE A 71 18.13 -7.41 1.13
N GLU A 72 19.27 -8.01 1.40
CA GLU A 72 19.56 -9.41 1.15
C GLU A 72 19.67 -10.16 2.47
N CYS A 73 18.95 -11.28 2.58
CA CYS A 73 19.12 -12.24 3.66
C CYS A 73 20.36 -13.10 3.41
N LEU A 74 21.27 -13.14 4.38
CA LEU A 74 22.50 -13.94 4.34
C LEU A 74 22.28 -15.43 4.69
N ARG A 75 21.03 -15.84 4.94
CA ARG A 75 20.62 -17.22 5.26
C ARG A 75 21.36 -17.88 6.43
N LYS A 76 21.73 -17.11 7.44
CA LYS A 76 22.29 -17.62 8.71
C LYS A 76 21.23 -18.28 9.61
N GLY A 77 19.94 -18.08 9.34
CA GLY A 77 18.83 -18.64 10.13
C GLY A 77 18.13 -19.82 9.44
N SER A 78 17.55 -20.71 10.24
CA SER A 78 16.83 -21.90 9.80
C SER A 78 15.34 -21.67 9.53
N ASN A 79 14.74 -20.59 10.05
CA ASN A 79 13.31 -20.32 9.95
C ASN A 79 12.97 -19.53 8.67
N LEU A 80 13.16 -20.14 7.51
CA LEU A 80 12.82 -19.50 6.22
C LEU A 80 11.30 -19.35 6.10
N THR A 81 10.80 -18.11 6.17
CA THR A 81 9.37 -17.80 5.96
C THR A 81 8.98 -17.80 4.49
N VAL A 82 9.96 -17.58 3.59
CA VAL A 82 9.79 -17.53 2.13
C VAL A 82 11.07 -18.02 1.44
N PRO A 83 10.98 -18.55 0.19
CA PRO A 83 12.15 -18.97 -0.57
C PRO A 83 13.02 -17.80 -1.08
N HIS A 84 12.55 -16.56 -0.97
CA HIS A 84 13.28 -15.38 -1.42
C HIS A 84 14.60 -15.17 -0.67
N LYS A 85 15.62 -14.66 -1.37
CA LYS A 85 16.86 -14.14 -0.75
C LYS A 85 16.78 -12.65 -0.43
N THR A 86 15.97 -11.88 -1.16
CA THR A 86 15.87 -10.43 -0.96
C THR A 86 14.52 -10.01 -0.43
N PHE A 87 14.51 -9.00 0.44
CA PHE A 87 13.30 -8.29 0.82
C PHE A 87 13.39 -6.78 0.55
N SER A 88 12.22 -6.14 0.43
CA SER A 88 12.11 -4.71 0.23
C SER A 88 11.11 -4.11 1.22
N LEU A 89 11.43 -2.93 1.73
CA LEU A 89 10.58 -2.21 2.67
C LEU A 89 9.69 -1.24 1.89
N LEU A 90 8.41 -1.56 1.80
CA LEU A 90 7.43 -0.78 1.05
C LEU A 90 6.65 0.13 2.01
N PRO A 91 6.66 1.46 1.83
CA PRO A 91 5.80 2.37 2.58
C PRO A 91 4.34 1.91 2.52
N TYR A 92 3.65 1.91 3.66
CA TYR A 92 2.28 1.40 3.78
C TYR A 92 1.25 2.13 2.88
N GLN A 93 1.55 3.35 2.43
CA GLN A 93 0.71 4.05 1.44
C GLN A 93 0.84 3.49 0.02
N LEU A 94 1.82 2.64 -0.27
CA LEU A 94 2.08 2.10 -1.61
C LEU A 94 1.57 0.66 -1.78
N ILE A 95 1.16 0.36 -3.01
CA ILE A 95 0.75 -0.97 -3.43
C ILE A 95 1.91 -1.62 -4.21
N PRO A 96 2.19 -2.92 -4.03
CA PRO A 96 3.11 -3.66 -4.87
C PRO A 96 2.86 -3.43 -6.37
N TYR A 97 3.90 -3.00 -7.09
CA TYR A 97 3.88 -2.85 -8.56
C TYR A 97 2.84 -1.87 -9.12
N CYS A 98 2.30 -0.97 -8.30
CA CYS A 98 1.33 0.05 -8.72
C CYS A 98 1.97 1.44 -8.65
N LYS A 99 1.93 2.24 -9.72
CA LYS A 99 2.43 3.61 -9.66
C LYS A 99 1.56 4.56 -8.83
N TYR A 100 0.35 4.17 -8.46
CA TYR A 100 -0.56 5.02 -7.67
C TYR A 100 -0.57 4.59 -6.21
N SER A 101 -0.45 5.55 -5.31
CA SER A 101 -0.62 5.33 -3.87
C SER A 101 -2.07 4.99 -3.53
N ILE A 102 -2.26 4.33 -2.39
CA ILE A 102 -3.60 4.01 -1.86
C ILE A 102 -4.45 5.29 -1.72
N PRO A 103 -3.97 6.39 -1.09
CA PRO A 103 -4.77 7.60 -0.99
C PRO A 103 -5.19 8.17 -2.34
N PHE A 104 -4.28 8.17 -3.32
CA PHE A 104 -4.60 8.65 -4.67
C PHE A 104 -5.74 7.82 -5.28
N ILE A 105 -5.63 6.50 -5.26
CA ILE A 105 -6.68 5.61 -5.80
C ILE A 105 -8.03 5.87 -5.11
N PHE A 106 -8.04 5.96 -3.78
CA PHE A 106 -9.27 6.22 -3.04
C PHE A 106 -9.86 7.59 -3.32
N LYS A 107 -9.04 8.63 -3.47
CA LYS A 107 -9.50 9.98 -3.88
C LYS A 107 -10.22 9.93 -5.24
N ILE A 108 -9.65 9.21 -6.21
CA ILE A 108 -10.27 9.06 -7.54
C ILE A 108 -11.59 8.29 -7.46
N LEU A 109 -11.60 7.20 -6.70
CA LEU A 109 -12.78 6.36 -6.57
C LEU A 109 -13.89 7.01 -5.75
N GLU A 110 -13.56 7.79 -4.71
CA GLU A 110 -14.52 8.61 -3.97
C GLU A 110 -15.19 9.63 -4.91
N MET A 111 -14.41 10.33 -5.73
CA MET A 111 -14.95 11.24 -6.75
C MET A 111 -15.93 10.52 -7.69
N LYS A 112 -15.61 9.29 -8.10
CA LYS A 112 -16.41 8.52 -9.05
C LYS A 112 -17.68 7.92 -8.45
N TYR A 113 -17.57 7.25 -7.30
CA TYR A 113 -18.61 6.39 -6.73
C TYR A 113 -19.42 7.05 -5.61
N ILE A 114 -18.84 8.04 -4.92
CA ILE A 114 -19.53 8.74 -3.83
C ILE A 114 -20.04 10.09 -4.32
N ASN A 115 -19.18 10.85 -5.00
CA ASN A 115 -19.50 12.20 -5.47
C ASN A 115 -20.11 12.23 -6.88
N ASN A 116 -20.36 11.06 -7.49
CA ASN A 116 -20.96 10.90 -8.81
C ASN A 116 -20.33 11.75 -9.92
N LYS A 117 -19.02 12.03 -9.84
CA LYS A 117 -18.33 12.81 -10.88
C LYS A 117 -18.15 11.97 -12.14
N SER A 118 -18.38 12.60 -13.30
CA SER A 118 -18.05 12.02 -14.59
C SER A 118 -16.54 11.83 -14.72
N THR A 119 -16.10 10.88 -15.57
CA THR A 119 -14.66 10.67 -15.81
C THR A 119 -13.99 11.94 -16.35
N MET A 120 -14.67 12.66 -17.25
CA MET A 120 -14.20 13.95 -17.78
C MET A 120 -13.97 14.96 -16.65
N LYS A 121 -14.91 15.06 -15.69
CA LYS A 121 -14.74 15.98 -14.56
C LYS A 121 -13.60 15.60 -13.63
N ILE A 122 -13.35 14.29 -13.47
CA ILE A 122 -12.20 13.80 -12.70
C ILE A 122 -10.90 14.19 -13.41
N GLN A 123 -10.80 14.00 -14.72
CA GLN A 123 -9.63 14.40 -15.51
C GLN A 123 -9.37 15.92 -15.44
N GLU A 124 -10.41 16.76 -15.61
CA GLU A 124 -10.30 18.23 -15.45
C GLU A 124 -9.82 18.66 -14.06
N LEU A 125 -10.17 17.92 -13.00
CA LEU A 125 -9.67 18.22 -11.66
C LEU A 125 -8.21 17.84 -11.50
N LEU A 126 -7.75 16.86 -12.28
CA LEU A 126 -6.41 16.31 -12.17
C LEU A 126 -5.40 17.02 -13.05
N SER A 127 -5.86 17.62 -14.15
CA SER A 127 -5.02 18.52 -14.95
C SER A 127 -4.49 19.69 -14.14
N LYS A 128 -5.19 20.11 -13.09
CA LYS A 128 -4.72 21.13 -12.14
C LYS A 128 -3.51 20.71 -11.31
N TYR A 129 -3.17 19.42 -11.26
CA TYR A 129 -1.96 18.91 -10.61
C TYR A 129 -0.81 18.69 -11.62
N GLU A 130 -1.04 18.91 -12.92
CA GLU A 130 -0.06 18.70 -13.99
C GLU A 130 1.05 19.76 -13.99
N ASP A 131 0.79 20.96 -13.48
CA ASP A 131 1.72 22.09 -13.48
C ASP A 131 3.01 21.83 -12.66
N ALA A 132 3.08 20.75 -11.88
CA ALA A 132 4.22 20.48 -11.01
C ALA A 132 5.25 19.48 -11.55
N ASN A 133 4.90 18.32 -12.15
CA ASN A 133 5.90 17.26 -12.39
C ASN A 133 5.54 16.14 -13.41
N GLY A 134 4.56 16.32 -14.30
CA GLY A 134 4.30 15.37 -15.39
C GLY A 134 2.84 14.96 -15.55
N TYR A 135 2.49 14.58 -16.78
CA TYR A 135 1.12 14.31 -17.23
C TYR A 135 0.45 13.15 -16.46
N ILE A 136 -0.68 13.43 -15.80
CA ILE A 136 -1.52 12.41 -15.16
C ILE A 136 -2.58 11.96 -16.17
N ASP A 137 -2.19 11.09 -17.09
CA ASP A 137 -3.18 10.46 -17.96
C ASP A 137 -4.00 9.40 -17.21
N LEU A 138 -5.18 9.80 -16.74
CA LEU A 138 -6.19 8.89 -16.23
C LEU A 138 -7.11 8.44 -17.36
N ALA A 139 -6.57 7.62 -18.24
CA ALA A 139 -7.35 6.85 -19.20
C ALA A 139 -8.43 6.00 -18.48
N GLN A 140 -9.52 5.70 -19.18
CA GLN A 140 -10.59 4.80 -18.67
C GLN A 140 -10.04 3.45 -18.20
N SER A 141 -8.99 2.95 -18.86
CA SER A 141 -8.30 1.72 -18.48
C SER A 141 -7.67 1.80 -17.08
N THR A 142 -7.23 2.98 -16.64
CA THR A 142 -6.72 3.19 -15.28
C THR A 142 -7.84 3.16 -14.24
N LEU A 143 -8.99 3.79 -14.53
CA LEU A 143 -10.16 3.71 -13.65
C LEU A 143 -10.68 2.27 -13.52
N PHE A 144 -10.70 1.53 -14.62
CA PHE A 144 -11.03 0.11 -14.63
C PHE A 144 -10.05 -0.70 -13.77
N LYS A 145 -8.73 -0.44 -13.87
CA LYS A 145 -7.73 -1.06 -12.99
C LYS A 145 -7.96 -0.75 -11.52
N PHE A 146 -8.36 0.47 -11.17
CA PHE A 146 -8.71 0.83 -9.79
C PHE A 146 -9.95 0.07 -9.32
N LYS A 147 -11.00 -0.01 -10.15
CA LYS A 147 -12.19 -0.81 -9.85
C LYS A 147 -11.82 -2.27 -9.55
N ASN A 148 -11.07 -2.92 -10.44
CA ASN A 148 -10.67 -4.32 -10.29
C ASN A 148 -9.79 -4.55 -9.04
N LEU A 149 -8.92 -3.59 -8.71
CA LEU A 149 -8.16 -3.63 -7.47
C LEU A 149 -9.08 -3.65 -6.25
N ILE A 150 -10.15 -2.85 -6.24
CA ILE A 150 -11.11 -2.81 -5.14
C ILE A 150 -11.95 -4.08 -5.07
N GLU A 151 -12.42 -4.60 -6.19
CA GLU A 151 -13.15 -5.87 -6.24
C GLU A 151 -12.29 -7.02 -5.69
N ALA A 152 -11.03 -7.11 -6.12
CA ALA A 152 -10.09 -8.10 -5.58
C ALA A 152 -9.84 -7.89 -4.07
N THR A 153 -9.84 -6.64 -3.60
CA THR A 153 -9.69 -6.30 -2.19
C THR A 153 -10.89 -6.76 -1.37
N ILE A 154 -12.10 -6.51 -1.86
CA ILE A 154 -13.36 -6.97 -1.24
C ILE A 154 -13.36 -8.49 -1.13
N ASN A 155 -13.01 -9.20 -2.22
CA ASN A 155 -12.95 -10.66 -2.22
C ASN A 155 -11.96 -11.21 -1.18
N LYS A 156 -10.81 -10.55 -1.00
CA LYS A 156 -9.89 -10.92 0.10
C LYS A 156 -10.53 -10.69 1.47
N LEU A 157 -11.19 -9.56 1.71
CA LEU A 157 -11.83 -9.30 3.00
C LEU A 157 -12.88 -10.36 3.34
N LEU A 158 -13.69 -10.74 2.35
CA LEU A 158 -14.68 -11.81 2.49
C LEU A 158 -14.01 -13.16 2.81
N ALA A 159 -12.87 -13.46 2.17
CA ALA A 159 -12.18 -14.75 2.36
C ALA A 159 -11.44 -14.89 3.69
N PHE A 160 -10.90 -13.80 4.25
CA PHE A 160 -10.10 -13.85 5.49
C PHE A 160 -10.92 -13.62 6.76
N GLU A 161 -12.15 -13.11 6.65
CA GLU A 161 -13.09 -12.97 7.77
C GLU A 161 -12.65 -12.10 8.96
N TYR A 162 -11.63 -11.25 8.78
CA TYR A 162 -11.12 -10.38 9.84
C TYR A 162 -12.08 -9.25 10.26
N TYR A 163 -13.08 -8.94 9.44
CA TYR A 163 -14.04 -7.84 9.66
C TYR A 163 -15.49 -8.33 9.53
N PRO A 164 -16.02 -9.08 10.51
CA PRO A 164 -17.31 -9.78 10.38
C PRO A 164 -18.50 -8.84 10.11
N GLU A 165 -18.56 -7.67 10.76
CA GLU A 165 -19.63 -6.69 10.52
C GLU A 165 -19.58 -6.10 9.10
N LEU A 166 -18.37 -5.83 8.58
CA LEU A 166 -18.20 -5.38 7.20
C LEU A 166 -18.72 -6.43 6.23
N ILE A 167 -18.34 -7.70 6.47
CA ILE A 167 -18.68 -8.84 5.61
C ILE A 167 -20.18 -9.06 5.59
N LYS A 168 -20.82 -9.09 6.78
CA LYS A 168 -22.27 -9.21 6.91
C LYS A 168 -23.00 -8.16 6.08
N ASN A 169 -22.60 -6.90 6.20
CA ASN A 169 -23.21 -5.80 5.46
C ASN A 169 -22.93 -5.89 3.96
N MET A 170 -21.72 -6.29 3.55
CA MET A 170 -21.35 -6.47 2.14
C MET A 170 -22.16 -7.58 1.45
N LEU A 171 -22.42 -8.69 2.14
CA LEU A 171 -23.19 -9.82 1.61
C LEU A 171 -24.65 -9.47 1.33
N CYS A 172 -25.20 -8.46 2.02
CA CYS A 172 -26.56 -7.97 1.77
C CYS A 172 -26.69 -7.07 0.53
N LEU A 173 -25.58 -6.62 -0.05
CA LEU A 173 -25.58 -5.73 -1.22
C LEU A 173 -25.70 -6.53 -2.52
N LYS A 174 -26.57 -6.06 -3.42
CA LYS A 174 -27.01 -6.80 -4.62
C LYS A 174 -26.13 -6.58 -5.84
N THR A 175 -25.47 -5.42 -5.92
CA THR A 175 -24.65 -5.05 -7.07
C THR A 175 -23.20 -4.78 -6.69
N ASP A 176 -22.29 -4.96 -7.64
CA ASP A 176 -20.86 -4.66 -7.43
C ASP A 176 -20.63 -3.18 -7.14
N ASN A 177 -21.40 -2.28 -7.76
CA ASN A 177 -21.28 -0.83 -7.51
C ASN A 177 -21.70 -0.47 -6.08
N GLU A 178 -22.74 -1.09 -5.54
CA GLU A 178 -23.12 -0.91 -4.14
C GLU A 178 -22.00 -1.40 -3.20
N ARG A 179 -21.43 -2.58 -3.47
CA ARG A 179 -20.32 -3.16 -2.69
C ARG A 179 -19.08 -2.27 -2.72
N ILE A 180 -18.71 -1.76 -3.90
CA ILE A 180 -17.59 -0.83 -4.07
C ILE A 180 -17.85 0.46 -3.30
N THR A 181 -19.03 1.05 -3.44
CA THR A 181 -19.39 2.30 -2.75
C THR A 181 -19.36 2.13 -1.23
N TYR A 182 -19.92 1.03 -0.74
CA TYR A 182 -19.90 0.67 0.68
C TYR A 182 -18.48 0.47 1.19
N PHE A 183 -17.66 -0.28 0.45
CA PHE A 183 -16.25 -0.48 0.80
C PHE A 183 -15.47 0.84 0.86
N ILE A 184 -15.64 1.72 -0.12
CA ILE A 184 -14.94 3.01 -0.15
C ILE A 184 -15.31 3.82 1.10
N LYS A 185 -16.60 3.93 1.44
CA LYS A 185 -17.06 4.62 2.65
C LYS A 185 -16.45 4.02 3.91
N PHE A 186 -16.52 2.70 4.06
CA PHE A 186 -15.91 2.00 5.18
C PHE A 186 -14.42 2.32 5.30
N ALA A 187 -13.67 2.11 4.22
CA ALA A 187 -12.22 2.29 4.22
C ALA A 187 -11.81 3.75 4.49
N LEU A 188 -12.54 4.75 3.98
CA LEU A 188 -12.31 6.17 4.27
C LEU A 188 -12.56 6.50 5.76
N SER A 189 -13.59 5.90 6.36
CA SER A 189 -13.89 6.06 7.79
C SER A 189 -13.04 5.19 8.73
N PHE A 190 -12.21 4.30 8.20
CA PHE A 190 -11.56 3.27 9.00
C PHE A 190 -10.56 3.86 10.00
N THR A 191 -10.64 3.40 11.25
CA THR A 191 -9.70 3.76 12.32
C THR A 191 -9.22 2.48 13.00
N CYS A 192 -7.91 2.27 13.04
CA CYS A 192 -7.34 1.14 13.80
C CYS A 192 -7.19 1.54 15.27
N PHE A 193 -7.66 0.69 16.19
CA PHE A 193 -7.47 0.88 17.63
C PHE A 193 -6.14 0.29 18.15
N LYS A 194 -5.52 -0.62 17.38
CA LYS A 194 -4.27 -1.32 17.76
C LYS A 194 -3.00 -0.55 17.39
N LEU A 195 -3.10 0.38 16.43
CA LEU A 195 -1.98 1.19 15.95
C LEU A 195 -2.32 2.65 16.24
N SER A 196 -1.29 3.43 16.59
CA SER A 196 -1.38 4.86 16.94
C SER A 196 -2.52 5.59 16.20
N PHE A 197 -3.39 6.27 16.97
CA PHE A 197 -4.60 7.00 16.53
C PHE A 197 -4.39 8.01 15.37
N LYS A 198 -3.13 8.24 14.99
CA LYS A 198 -2.70 9.19 13.97
C LYS A 198 -2.94 8.70 12.54
N ILE A 199 -2.99 7.40 12.29
CA ILE A 199 -3.29 6.89 10.94
C ILE A 199 -4.77 6.52 10.86
N ARG A 200 -5.44 7.05 9.84
CA ARG A 200 -6.85 6.78 9.54
C ARG A 200 -7.02 6.42 8.06
N GLY A 201 -8.20 5.97 7.71
CA GLY A 201 -8.58 5.73 6.33
C GLY A 201 -7.95 4.48 5.71
N PRO A 202 -7.90 4.42 4.37
CA PRO A 202 -7.65 3.18 3.62
C PRO A 202 -6.24 2.62 3.81
N CYS A 203 -5.23 3.47 3.98
CA CYS A 203 -3.87 3.00 4.26
C CYS A 203 -3.79 2.25 5.60
N THR A 204 -4.52 2.75 6.61
CA THR A 204 -4.60 2.11 7.93
C THR A 204 -5.27 0.75 7.83
N LEU A 205 -6.37 0.66 7.06
CA LEU A 205 -7.04 -0.62 6.80
C LEU A 205 -6.09 -1.63 6.15
N GLY A 206 -5.32 -1.21 5.14
CA GLY A 206 -4.37 -2.09 4.46
C GLY A 206 -3.26 -2.61 5.37
N TYR A 207 -2.73 -1.76 6.25
CA TYR A 207 -1.70 -2.14 7.21
C TYR A 207 -2.26 -2.97 8.38
N ASP A 208 -3.46 -2.65 8.88
CA ASP A 208 -4.16 -3.42 9.91
C ASP A 208 -4.44 -4.84 9.44
N PHE A 209 -4.98 -5.02 8.23
CA PHE A 209 -5.18 -6.33 7.61
C PHE A 209 -3.88 -7.15 7.56
N PHE A 210 -2.77 -6.54 7.09
CA PHE A 210 -1.46 -7.18 7.06
C PHE A 210 -0.99 -7.59 8.46
N SER A 211 -1.20 -6.74 9.46
CA SER A 211 -0.78 -6.97 10.85
C SER A 211 -1.60 -8.07 11.53
N ILE A 212 -2.92 -8.08 11.36
CA ILE A 212 -3.83 -9.11 11.89
C ILE A 212 -3.46 -10.49 11.36
N GLY A 213 -3.09 -10.59 10.08
CA GLY A 213 -2.61 -11.83 9.49
C GLY A 213 -1.28 -12.35 10.05
N GLY A 214 -0.58 -11.58 10.92
CA GLY A 214 0.73 -11.90 11.47
C GLY A 214 1.92 -11.18 10.81
N GLY A 215 1.66 -10.21 9.94
CA GLY A 215 2.65 -9.39 9.27
C GLY A 215 3.74 -10.18 8.54
N HIS A 216 4.97 -9.67 8.59
CA HIS A 216 6.11 -10.34 7.94
C HIS A 216 6.47 -11.67 8.61
N ILE A 217 6.15 -11.84 9.90
CA ILE A 217 6.48 -13.04 10.68
C ILE A 217 5.75 -14.25 10.11
N LYS A 218 4.46 -14.09 9.77
CA LYS A 218 3.64 -15.15 9.16
C LYS A 218 3.61 -15.09 7.63
N ASN A 219 4.44 -14.23 7.02
CA ASN A 219 4.35 -13.92 5.60
C ASN A 219 2.90 -13.64 5.18
N SER A 220 2.27 -12.62 5.78
CA SER A 220 0.85 -12.33 5.57
C SER A 220 0.58 -11.66 4.23
N HIS A 221 -0.64 -11.83 3.73
CA HIS A 221 -1.11 -11.16 2.52
C HIS A 221 -1.26 -9.66 2.74
N PHE A 222 -1.06 -8.91 1.65
CA PHE A 222 -1.43 -7.49 1.63
C PHE A 222 -2.89 -7.39 1.22
N LEU A 223 -3.61 -6.45 1.84
CA LEU A 223 -4.98 -6.17 1.44
C LEU A 223 -5.01 -5.70 -0.03
N PHE A 224 -4.26 -4.63 -0.31
CA PHE A 224 -4.19 -4.04 -1.64
C PHE A 224 -3.03 -4.64 -2.46
N GLY A 225 -3.37 -5.20 -3.62
CA GLY A 225 -2.41 -5.81 -4.54
C GLY A 225 -1.80 -7.12 -4.05
N THR A 226 -0.84 -7.64 -4.82
CA THR A 226 -0.19 -8.93 -4.52
C THR A 226 1.32 -8.76 -4.56
N PRO A 227 2.02 -8.89 -3.41
CA PRO A 227 3.46 -8.73 -3.35
C PRO A 227 4.18 -9.92 -4.01
N SER A 228 5.48 -9.74 -4.29
CA SER A 228 6.29 -10.69 -5.09
C SER A 228 6.19 -12.14 -4.62
N GLN A 229 6.06 -12.35 -3.30
CA GLN A 229 6.09 -13.66 -2.66
C GLN A 229 4.83 -14.51 -2.84
N PHE A 230 3.77 -13.97 -3.44
CA PHE A 230 2.53 -14.72 -3.72
C PHE A 230 2.16 -14.66 -5.21
N ARG A 231 3.13 -14.39 -6.10
CA ARG A 231 2.89 -14.27 -7.55
C ARG A 231 3.15 -15.58 -8.31
N PHE A 232 3.44 -16.67 -7.62
CA PHE A 232 3.81 -17.97 -8.19
C PHE A 232 3.16 -19.08 -7.38
#